data_AF-A0A2D6KDC4-F1
#
_entry.id   AF-A0A2D6KDC4-F1
#
_cell.length_a   1.000
_cell.length_b   1.000
_cell.length_c   1.000
_cell.angle_alpha   90.00
_cell.angle_beta   90.00
_cell.angle_gamma   90.00
#
_symmetry.space_group_name_H-M   'P 1'
#
loop_
_entity.id
_entity.type
_entity.pdbx_description
1 polymer ?
#
loop_
_entity_poly.entity_id
_entity_poly.type
_entity_poly.pdbx_seq_one_letter_code
_entity_poly.pdbx_strand_id
1 'polypeptide(L)'
;MSKKDNLKLFGLGAFGVGLYLTVVPTLFNVVDNLGVDYRIKDGRIIKKLDGLFSYTEVTLHDNGGTEVERNFGIFGSSTFTDGDGDGFVEGIRERESFRSHRNDVYDWEKDGSKYKRKFDHANAVSKQQLKRFGVKR
;
A
#
# COMPACT_ATOMS: atom_id res chain seq x y z
N MET A 1 -36.11 -25.70 11.74
CA MET A 1 -35.36 -26.77 12.45
C MET A 1 -34.13 -27.08 11.61
N SER A 2 -32.94 -26.59 11.94
CA SER A 2 -32.04 -27.01 13.04
C SER A 2 -31.20 -28.25 12.66
N LYS A 3 -29.90 -27.99 12.55
CA LYS A 3 -28.78 -28.75 13.14
C LYS A 3 -28.12 -29.91 12.37
N LYS A 4 -26.78 -29.81 12.41
CA LYS A 4 -25.72 -30.84 12.54
C LYS A 4 -25.05 -31.29 11.23
N ASP A 5 -23.77 -30.98 11.00
CA ASP A 5 -22.52 -31.26 11.74
C ASP A 5 -21.89 -32.62 11.36
N ASN A 6 -20.57 -32.55 11.20
CA ASN A 6 -19.54 -33.60 11.30
C ASN A 6 -19.20 -34.39 10.03
N LEU A 7 -18.06 -34.09 9.37
CA LEU A 7 -16.68 -34.42 9.76
C LEU A 7 -16.42 -35.94 9.74
N LYS A 8 -15.65 -36.42 8.76
CA LYS A 8 -14.92 -37.69 8.88
C LYS A 8 -13.44 -37.49 8.54
N LEU A 9 -12.69 -37.72 9.60
CA LEU A 9 -11.26 -37.76 9.80
C LEU A 9 -10.73 -39.15 9.41
N PHE A 10 -9.62 -39.23 8.68
CA PHE A 10 -8.68 -40.36 8.67
C PHE A 10 -7.30 -39.68 8.85
N GLY A 11 -6.57 -39.78 9.97
CA GLY A 11 -6.01 -40.97 10.63
C GLY A 11 -4.64 -41.27 9.97
N LEU A 12 -3.48 -41.42 10.61
CA LEU A 12 -3.01 -41.43 12.00
C LEU A 12 -1.44 -41.44 11.92
N GLY A 13 -0.67 -40.77 12.80
CA GLY A 13 0.80 -40.89 12.78
C GLY A 13 1.67 -39.93 13.62
N ALA A 14 1.44 -39.89 14.94
CA ALA A 14 2.39 -39.70 16.07
C ALA A 14 3.60 -38.71 16.06
N PHE A 15 3.50 -37.73 16.99
CA PHE A 15 4.49 -37.16 17.93
C PHE A 15 5.67 -36.24 17.49
N GLY A 16 5.63 -34.98 17.96
CA GLY A 16 6.83 -34.24 18.38
C GLY A 16 6.87 -32.73 18.10
N VAL A 17 6.51 -31.93 19.11
CA VAL A 17 6.89 -30.51 19.34
C VAL A 17 6.31 -29.45 18.38
N GLY A 18 5.62 -28.47 18.97
CA GLY A 18 4.88 -27.45 18.26
C GLY A 18 5.75 -26.47 17.45
N LEU A 19 5.22 -26.11 16.30
CA LEU A 19 5.20 -24.75 15.80
C LEU A 19 3.96 -24.66 14.89
N TYR A 20 2.92 -23.96 15.33
CA TYR A 20 1.89 -23.50 14.40
C TYR A 20 2.58 -22.50 13.47
N LEU A 21 3.21 -22.99 12.40
CA LEU A 21 3.38 -22.18 11.21
C LEU A 21 1.97 -21.95 10.69
N THR A 22 1.39 -20.84 11.09
CA THR A 22 0.35 -20.18 10.32
C THR A 22 1.02 -19.84 8.99
N VAL A 23 0.93 -20.76 8.03
CA VAL A 23 1.35 -20.53 6.65
C VAL A 23 0.45 -19.40 6.16
N VAL A 24 0.97 -18.17 6.22
CA VAL A 24 0.40 -17.05 5.48
C VAL A 24 0.44 -17.51 4.02
N PRO A 25 -0.70 -17.60 3.32
CA PRO A 25 -0.74 -18.18 2.00
C PRO A 25 0.24 -17.46 1.10
N THR A 26 1.11 -18.30 0.55
CA THR A 26 2.25 -18.02 -0.30
C THR A 26 1.94 -16.98 -1.36
N LEU A 27 2.91 -16.09 -1.59
CA LEU A 27 2.96 -15.17 -2.72
C LEU A 27 2.48 -15.85 -3.99
N PHE A 28 1.42 -15.31 -4.59
CA PHE A 28 1.13 -15.60 -5.98
C PHE A 28 2.07 -14.75 -6.85
N ASN A 29 2.99 -15.39 -7.56
CA ASN A 29 3.49 -14.85 -8.82
C ASN A 29 2.31 -14.90 -9.80
N VAL A 30 1.73 -13.73 -10.12
CA VAL A 30 0.83 -13.58 -11.26
C VAL A 30 1.42 -12.49 -12.14
N VAL A 31 2.04 -12.93 -13.24
CA VAL A 31 2.42 -12.05 -14.34
C VAL A 31 1.32 -12.14 -15.41
N ASP A 32 1.01 -10.96 -15.93
CA ASP A 32 0.38 -10.62 -17.20
C ASP A 32 -1.13 -10.77 -17.42
N ASN A 33 -1.79 -9.60 -17.40
CA ASN A 33 -2.30 -9.02 -18.65
C ASN A 33 -2.51 -7.47 -18.62
N LEU A 34 -2.01 -6.71 -17.64
CA LEU A 34 -2.19 -5.24 -17.56
C LEU A 34 -1.03 -4.42 -16.94
N GLY A 35 0.22 -4.91 -16.94
CA GLY A 35 1.39 -4.11 -16.54
C GLY A 35 1.47 -3.73 -15.05
N VAL A 36 1.07 -4.65 -14.17
CA VAL A 36 1.15 -4.47 -12.71
C VAL A 36 2.35 -5.23 -12.16
N ASP A 37 3.37 -4.51 -11.69
CA ASP A 37 4.55 -5.12 -11.07
C ASP A 37 4.40 -5.13 -9.54
N TYR A 38 4.60 -6.30 -8.93
CA TYR A 38 4.62 -6.49 -7.48
C TYR A 38 6.04 -6.86 -7.01
N ARG A 39 6.51 -6.24 -5.92
CA ARG A 39 7.80 -6.57 -5.30
C ARG A 39 7.67 -6.57 -3.79
N ILE A 40 8.25 -7.57 -3.14
CA ILE A 40 8.41 -7.58 -1.68
C ILE A 40 9.86 -7.23 -1.38
N LYS A 41 10.08 -6.16 -0.61
CA LYS A 41 11.41 -5.73 -0.20
C LYS A 41 11.38 -5.30 1.27
N ASP A 42 12.19 -5.94 2.11
CA ASP A 42 12.32 -5.60 3.53
C ASP A 42 10.97 -5.54 4.27
N GLY A 43 10.09 -6.54 4.04
CA GLY A 43 8.73 -6.59 4.59
C GLY A 43 7.69 -5.77 3.81
N ARG A 44 8.12 -4.85 2.95
CA ARG A 44 7.23 -3.93 2.23
C ARG A 44 6.68 -4.53 0.96
N ILE A 45 5.39 -4.36 0.72
CA ILE A 45 4.74 -4.74 -0.55
C ILE A 45 4.64 -3.50 -1.42
N ILE A 46 5.35 -3.52 -2.54
CA ILE A 46 5.36 -2.44 -3.53
C ILE A 46 4.54 -2.88 -4.74
N LYS A 47 3.58 -2.06 -5.15
CA LYS A 47 2.75 -2.27 -6.35
C LYS A 47 2.89 -1.08 -7.29
N LYS A 48 3.18 -1.31 -8.58
CA LYS A 48 3.29 -0.27 -9.59
C LYS A 48 2.20 -0.39 -10.67
N LEU A 49 1.58 0.74 -11.03
CA LEU A 49 0.67 0.89 -12.18
C LEU A 49 1.08 2.09 -13.04
N ASP A 50 0.54 2.21 -14.26
CA ASP A 50 0.57 3.39 -15.15
C ASP A 50 1.72 3.57 -16.15
N GLY A 51 2.47 2.52 -16.46
CA GLY A 51 3.42 2.50 -17.60
C GLY A 51 4.81 3.06 -17.27
N LEU A 52 5.58 3.43 -18.32
CA LEU A 52 7.00 3.80 -18.19
C LEU A 52 7.23 5.28 -17.85
N PHE A 53 6.40 6.18 -18.39
CA PHE A 53 6.59 7.63 -18.26
C PHE A 53 5.81 8.27 -17.12
N SER A 54 4.70 7.67 -16.72
CA SER A 54 3.97 7.98 -15.51
C SER A 54 3.86 6.71 -14.71
N TYR A 55 3.83 6.78 -13.40
CA TYR A 55 3.48 5.61 -12.61
C TYR A 55 2.81 6.00 -11.29
N THR A 56 1.98 5.11 -10.78
CA THR A 56 1.57 5.12 -9.39
C THR A 56 2.27 3.97 -8.69
N GLU A 57 2.94 4.23 -7.59
CA GLU A 57 3.55 3.23 -6.72
C GLU A 57 2.86 3.26 -5.36
N VAL A 58 2.48 2.09 -4.85
CA VAL A 58 1.92 1.92 -3.51
C VAL A 58 2.86 1.03 -2.71
N THR A 59 3.36 1.56 -1.60
CA THR A 59 4.15 0.81 -0.62
C THR A 59 3.30 0.54 0.60
N LEU A 60 3.18 -0.72 0.99
CA LEU A 60 2.57 -1.16 2.25
C LEU A 60 3.67 -1.49 3.25
N HIS A 61 3.57 -0.95 4.45
CA HIS A 61 4.50 -1.19 5.55
C HIS A 61 3.94 -2.23 6.53
N ASP A 62 4.82 -2.93 7.24
CA ASP A 62 4.44 -4.00 8.19
C ASP A 62 3.59 -3.51 9.36
N ASN A 63 3.75 -2.25 9.76
CA ASN A 63 2.96 -1.60 10.80
C ASN A 63 1.54 -1.23 10.34
N GLY A 64 1.18 -1.57 9.10
CA GLY A 64 -0.09 -1.22 8.51
C GLY A 64 -0.10 0.12 7.82
N GLY A 65 0.99 0.91 7.84
CA GLY A 65 1.15 2.20 7.14
C GLY A 65 1.28 2.08 5.62
N THR A 66 1.04 3.19 4.89
CA THR A 66 1.07 3.24 3.42
C THR A 66 1.80 4.47 2.91
N GLU A 67 2.44 4.30 1.76
CA GLU A 67 2.87 5.41 0.92
C GLU A 67 2.29 5.24 -0.48
N VAL A 68 1.71 6.32 -1.02
CA VAL A 68 1.22 6.39 -2.40
C VAL A 68 2.04 7.44 -3.14
N GLU A 69 2.93 7.00 -4.01
CA GLU A 69 3.68 7.85 -4.92
C GLU A 69 2.99 7.92 -6.27
N ARG A 70 2.83 9.14 -6.80
CA ARG A 70 2.36 9.41 -8.15
C ARG A 70 3.44 10.17 -8.88
N ASN A 71 3.99 9.53 -9.90
CA ASN A 71 4.99 10.10 -10.78
C ASN A 71 4.32 10.47 -12.11
N PHE A 72 4.48 11.73 -12.51
CA PHE A 72 3.95 12.28 -13.76
C PHE A 72 5.05 12.47 -14.81
N GLY A 73 6.13 11.71 -14.72
CA GLY A 73 7.28 11.77 -15.60
C GLY A 73 7.99 13.11 -15.48
N ILE A 74 8.05 13.83 -16.61
CA ILE A 74 8.68 15.15 -16.65
C ILE A 74 7.91 16.20 -15.86
N PHE A 75 6.68 15.94 -15.40
CA PHE A 75 5.88 16.94 -14.67
C PHE A 75 6.10 16.93 -13.15
N GLY A 76 6.91 16.00 -12.63
CA GLY A 76 7.21 15.88 -11.21
C GLY A 76 6.52 14.68 -10.56
N SER A 77 6.52 14.66 -9.23
CA SER A 77 5.90 13.59 -8.44
C SER A 77 5.28 14.09 -7.14
N SER A 78 4.29 13.36 -6.65
CA SER A 78 3.67 13.57 -5.34
C SER A 78 3.65 12.26 -4.57
N THR A 79 4.09 12.28 -3.31
CA THR A 79 4.02 11.15 -2.39
C THR A 79 3.13 11.52 -1.22
N PHE A 80 2.17 10.65 -0.91
CA PHE A 80 1.27 10.77 0.23
C PHE A 80 1.57 9.66 1.22
N THR A 81 1.85 10.01 2.48
CA THR A 81 2.24 9.07 3.53
C THR A 81 1.21 9.07 4.63
N ASP A 82 0.79 7.86 5.01
CA ASP A 82 -0.01 7.54 6.18
C ASP A 82 0.85 6.56 6.98
N GLY A 83 1.49 7.06 8.04
CA GLY A 83 2.57 6.38 8.74
C GLY A 83 2.08 5.31 9.72
N ASP A 84 0.92 5.53 10.32
CA ASP A 84 0.35 4.71 11.39
C ASP A 84 -0.73 3.71 10.90
N GLY A 85 -1.20 3.85 9.66
CA GLY A 85 -2.20 2.96 9.08
C GLY A 85 -3.65 3.40 9.29
N ASP A 86 -3.92 4.58 9.84
CA ASP A 86 -5.26 5.00 10.26
C ASP A 86 -6.19 5.42 9.10
N GLY A 87 -5.65 5.55 7.89
CA GLY A 87 -6.38 5.96 6.69
C GLY A 87 -6.27 7.45 6.39
N PHE A 88 -5.49 8.21 7.16
CA PHE A 88 -5.25 9.64 7.00
C PHE A 88 -3.78 9.92 6.64
N VAL A 89 -3.61 10.82 5.68
CA VAL A 89 -2.31 11.28 5.22
C VAL A 89 -1.75 12.27 6.24
N GLU A 90 -0.59 11.90 6.78
CA GLU A 90 0.21 12.71 7.70
C GLU A 90 1.31 13.49 6.96
N GLY A 91 1.76 12.96 5.81
CA GLY A 91 2.86 13.53 5.04
C GLY A 91 2.53 13.73 3.57
N ILE A 92 2.89 14.88 3.03
CA ILE A 92 2.86 15.15 1.58
C ILE A 92 4.25 15.59 1.13
N ARG A 93 4.82 14.89 0.16
CA ARG A 93 6.05 15.31 -0.51
C ARG A 93 5.76 15.56 -1.97
N GLU A 94 6.04 16.77 -2.44
CA GLU A 94 5.91 17.14 -3.84
C GLU A 94 7.29 17.49 -4.38
N ARG A 95 7.62 16.91 -5.54
CA ARG A 95 8.82 17.23 -6.29
C ARG A 95 8.38 17.79 -7.63
N GLU A 96 8.82 19.01 -7.93
CA GLU A 96 8.60 19.56 -9.26
C GLU A 96 9.47 18.87 -10.32
N SER A 97 9.04 18.99 -11.58
CA SER A 97 9.72 18.51 -12.79
C SER A 97 11.24 18.70 -12.85
N PHE A 98 11.88 18.00 -13.80
CA PHE A 98 13.32 18.02 -14.11
C PHE A 98 14.00 19.43 -14.19
N ARG A 99 13.21 20.51 -14.36
CA ARG A 99 13.72 21.89 -14.41
C ARG A 99 13.70 22.64 -13.07
N SER A 100 13.04 22.12 -12.05
CA SER A 100 12.92 22.75 -10.74
C SER A 100 13.30 21.74 -9.65
N HIS A 101 14.33 22.05 -8.86
CA HIS A 101 14.76 21.21 -7.73
C HIS A 101 13.92 21.45 -6.47
N ARG A 102 12.75 22.08 -6.59
CA ARG A 102 11.88 22.33 -5.45
C ARG A 102 11.29 21.00 -4.97
N ASN A 103 11.56 20.71 -3.70
CA ASN A 103 10.95 19.61 -2.96
C ASN A 103 10.17 20.24 -1.81
N ASP A 104 8.85 20.28 -1.94
CA ASP A 104 7.98 20.75 -0.88
C ASP A 104 7.58 19.56 -0.01
N VAL A 105 7.74 19.72 1.30
CA VAL A 105 7.38 18.70 2.30
C VAL A 105 6.39 19.34 3.26
N TYR A 106 5.24 18.72 3.43
CA TYR A 106 4.19 19.14 4.35
C TYR A 106 3.92 18.03 5.34
N ASP A 107 3.81 18.41 6.61
CA ASP A 107 3.60 17.50 7.74
C ASP A 107 2.32 17.93 8.46
N TRP A 108 1.34 17.03 8.60
CA TRP A 108 0.04 17.36 9.15
C TRP A 108 0.14 17.99 10.55
N GLU A 109 1.05 17.51 11.40
CA GLU A 109 1.22 18.04 12.76
C GLU A 109 1.66 19.50 12.75
N LYS A 110 2.47 19.90 11.78
CA LYS A 110 3.06 21.26 11.67
C LYS A 110 2.24 22.19 10.79
N ASP A 111 1.73 21.65 9.69
CA ASP A 111 1.22 22.36 8.52
C ASP A 111 -0.27 22.12 8.30
N GLY A 112 -0.89 21.16 9.00
CA GLY A 112 -2.23 20.66 8.72
C GLY A 112 -3.31 21.73 8.75
N SER A 113 -3.25 22.67 9.70
CA SER A 113 -4.20 23.79 9.79
C SER A 113 -4.06 24.76 8.62
N LYS A 114 -2.83 25.06 8.20
CA LYS A 114 -2.51 25.99 7.10
C LYS A 114 -2.82 25.40 5.74
N TYR A 115 -2.61 24.09 5.57
CA TYR A 115 -2.76 23.38 4.30
C TYR A 115 -3.85 22.31 4.34
N LYS A 116 -4.87 22.49 5.18
CA LYS A 116 -5.95 21.50 5.37
C LYS A 116 -6.53 20.98 4.06
N ARG A 117 -6.84 21.87 3.11
CA ARG A 117 -7.39 21.49 1.80
C ARG A 117 -6.46 20.57 1.01
N LYS A 118 -5.15 20.72 1.18
CA LYS A 118 -4.13 19.91 0.51
C LYS A 118 -4.12 18.49 1.09
N PHE A 119 -4.20 18.38 2.41
CA PHE A 119 -4.34 17.08 3.09
C PHE A 119 -5.69 16.41 2.82
N ASP A 120 -6.80 17.15 2.81
CA ASP A 120 -8.11 16.62 2.41
C ASP A 120 -8.07 16.05 0.97
N HIS A 121 -7.39 16.75 0.05
CA HIS A 121 -7.18 16.26 -1.31
C HIS A 121 -6.27 15.03 -1.36
N ALA A 122 -5.14 15.05 -0.64
CA ALA A 122 -4.22 13.92 -0.55
C ALA A 122 -4.90 12.66 0.01
N ASN A 123 -5.76 12.80 1.03
CA ASN A 123 -6.58 11.73 1.57
C ASN A 123 -7.49 11.11 0.50
N ALA A 124 -8.21 11.95 -0.25
CA ALA A 124 -9.09 11.48 -1.31
C ALA A 124 -8.33 10.75 -2.41
N VAL A 125 -7.18 11.29 -2.84
CA VAL A 125 -6.32 10.69 -3.87
C VAL A 125 -5.72 9.37 -3.38
N SER A 126 -5.15 9.35 -2.18
CA SER A 126 -4.57 8.16 -1.56
C SER A 126 -5.61 7.04 -1.49
N LYS A 127 -6.80 7.32 -0.93
CA LYS A 127 -7.90 6.35 -0.86
C LYS A 127 -8.33 5.82 -2.23
N GLN A 128 -8.41 6.69 -3.24
CA GLN A 128 -8.73 6.29 -4.60
C GLN A 128 -7.68 5.34 -5.17
N GLN A 129 -6.38 5.63 -4.99
CA GLN A 129 -5.31 4.78 -5.48
C GLN A 129 -5.26 3.46 -4.70
N LEU A 130 -5.30 3.47 -3.38
CA LEU A 130 -5.35 2.23 -2.59
C LEU A 130 -6.49 1.31 -3.05
N LYS A 131 -7.68 1.86 -3.27
CA LYS A 131 -8.82 1.13 -3.84
C LYS A 131 -8.51 0.56 -5.23
N ARG A 132 -7.91 1.36 -6.12
CA ARG A 132 -7.52 0.94 -7.47
C ARG A 132 -6.52 -0.22 -7.44
N PHE A 133 -5.64 -0.24 -6.45
CA PHE A 133 -4.64 -1.28 -6.21
C PHE A 133 -5.16 -2.46 -5.38
N GLY A 134 -6.47 -2.51 -5.09
CA GLY A 134 -7.12 -3.57 -4.32
C GLY A 134 -6.69 -3.61 -2.84
N VAL A 135 -6.12 -2.53 -2.31
CA VAL A 135 -5.75 -2.40 -0.90
C VAL A 135 -6.98 -1.88 -0.16
N LYS A 136 -7.45 -2.66 0.83
CA LYS A 136 -8.58 -2.28 1.69
C LYS A 136 -8.04 -1.59 2.95
N ARG A 137 -8.57 -0.41 3.24
CA ARG A 137 -8.46 0.32 4.50
C ARG A 137 -9.84 0.82 4.90
#